data_AF-A0A377JEC4-F1
#
_entry.id   AF-A0A377JEC4-F1
#
_cell.length_a   1.000
_cell.length_b   1.000
_cell.length_c   1.000
_cell.angle_alpha   90.00
_cell.angle_beta   90.00
_cell.angle_gamma   90.00
#
_symmetry.space_group_name_H-M   'P 1'
#
loop_
_entity.id
_entity.type
_entity.pdbx_description
1 polymer ?
#
loop_
_entity_poly.entity_id
_entity_poly.type
_entity_poly.pdbx_seq_one_letter_code
_entity_poly.pdbx_strand_id
1 'polypeptide(L)'
;MAKLIETGIQIDRLNEIVARFEDGFRQIYGQNIDLSPNSPDGQMVGLLAQMKMDIEELAENVYRQLDPDVATGAWLDQRVAYAGLIRRAASYSYLRSVILTGEPLTHLYAGIVVSDPHKVRWVLTADVQLDSNGSTRADFRSEELGAFNLIKNTNLTIETVTLGLTSATTFENAEIGEEEETDLQLRERFFHQPN
;
A
#
# COMPACT_ATOMS: atom_id res chain seq x y z
N MET A 1 17.08 2.94 31.58
CA MET A 1 16.09 3.71 30.82
C MET A 1 16.72 3.96 29.49
N ALA A 2 15.93 3.91 28.41
CA ALA A 2 16.42 4.26 27.09
C ALA A 2 17.24 5.55 27.10
N LYS A 3 18.36 5.55 26.38
CA LYS A 3 19.29 6.68 26.28
C LYS A 3 19.62 6.95 24.84
N LEU A 4 19.91 8.22 24.56
CA LEU A 4 20.61 8.60 23.33
C LEU A 4 22.12 8.56 23.62
N ILE A 5 22.82 7.80 22.81
CA ILE A 5 24.29 7.70 22.79
C ILE A 5 24.79 8.12 21.40
N GLU A 6 26.10 8.19 21.22
CA GLU A 6 26.72 8.61 19.96
C GLU A 6 26.28 7.75 18.76
N THR A 7 26.03 6.46 18.98
CA THR A 7 25.58 5.52 17.94
C THR A 7 24.06 5.48 17.74
N GLY A 8 23.29 6.29 18.47
CA GLY A 8 21.83 6.37 18.35
C GLY A 8 21.07 6.07 19.65
N ILE A 9 19.84 5.59 19.53
CA ILE A 9 19.04 5.17 20.68
C ILE A 9 19.45 3.78 21.17
N GLN A 10 19.60 3.64 22.48
CA GLN A 10 19.83 2.38 23.17
C GLN A 10 18.69 2.15 24.15
N ILE A 11 17.92 1.09 23.94
CA ILE A 11 16.81 0.69 24.82
C ILE A 11 17.27 -0.30 25.90
N ASP A 12 16.53 -0.39 27.01
CA ASP A 12 16.79 -1.38 28.06
C ASP A 12 16.32 -2.78 27.62
N ARG A 13 16.85 -3.83 28.24
CA ARG A 13 16.28 -5.18 28.10
C ARG A 13 15.09 -5.36 29.03
N LEU A 14 14.07 -6.12 28.63
CA LEU A 14 12.87 -6.34 29.44
C LEU A 14 13.18 -6.83 30.87
N ASN A 15 14.13 -7.75 31.03
CA ASN A 15 14.54 -8.24 32.35
C ASN A 15 15.15 -7.14 33.24
N GLU A 16 15.87 -6.18 32.66
CA GLU A 16 16.42 -5.03 33.37
C GLU A 16 15.31 -4.05 33.77
N ILE A 17 14.27 -3.90 32.93
CA ILE A 17 13.08 -3.10 33.25
C ILE A 17 12.31 -3.75 34.41
N VAL A 18 12.08 -5.07 34.36
CA VAL A 18 11.42 -5.83 35.44
C VAL A 18 12.16 -5.65 36.76
N ALA A 19 13.46 -5.91 36.78
CA ALA A 19 14.26 -5.78 38.00
C ALA A 19 14.17 -4.37 38.61
N ARG A 20 14.24 -3.34 37.76
CA ARG A 20 14.10 -1.94 38.18
C ARG A 20 12.72 -1.64 38.78
N PHE A 21 11.65 -2.19 38.21
CA PHE A 21 10.30 -2.03 38.75
C PHE A 21 10.10 -2.81 40.04
N GLU A 22 10.60 -4.04 40.14
CA GLU A 22 10.57 -4.79 41.39
C GLU A 22 11.28 -4.03 42.52
N ASP A 23 12.47 -3.46 42.25
CA ASP A 23 13.20 -2.66 43.22
C ASP A 23 12.42 -1.40 43.64
N GLY A 24 11.76 -0.74 42.69
CA GLY A 24 10.86 0.38 42.99
C GLY A 24 9.68 -0.03 43.88
N PHE A 25 9.04 -1.18 43.59
CA PHE A 25 7.96 -1.72 44.40
C PHE A 25 8.42 -2.07 45.81
N ARG A 26 9.58 -2.74 45.96
CA ARG A 26 10.19 -3.05 47.28
C ARG A 26 10.53 -1.77 48.05
N GLN A 27 10.98 -0.72 47.37
CA GLN A 27 11.28 0.57 48.02
C GLN A 27 10.03 1.26 48.57
N ILE A 28 8.89 1.13 47.89
CA ILE A 28 7.63 1.80 48.26
C ILE A 28 6.85 0.97 49.31
N TYR A 29 6.68 -0.32 49.07
CA TYR A 29 5.82 -1.20 49.86
C TYR A 29 6.57 -2.04 50.91
N GLY A 30 7.90 -2.00 50.88
CA GLY A 30 8.78 -2.76 51.77
C GLY A 30 9.24 -4.10 51.17
N GLN A 31 10.28 -4.68 51.78
CA GLN A 31 10.97 -5.86 51.25
C GLN A 31 10.16 -7.17 51.31
N ASN A 32 9.03 -7.17 52.03
CA ASN A 32 8.20 -8.36 52.23
C ASN A 32 7.11 -8.52 51.15
N ILE A 33 7.03 -7.60 50.18
CA ILE A 33 6.10 -7.72 49.05
C ILE A 33 6.43 -8.98 48.23
N ASP A 34 5.39 -9.75 47.89
CA ASP A 34 5.53 -10.91 47.01
C ASP A 34 5.50 -10.43 45.56
N LEU A 35 6.66 -10.49 44.90
CA LEU A 35 6.82 -10.16 43.48
C LEU A 35 7.15 -11.39 42.65
N SER A 36 6.86 -12.59 43.17
CA SER A 36 7.02 -13.83 42.40
C SER A 36 6.20 -13.75 41.11
N PRO A 37 6.65 -14.36 40.00
CA PRO A 37 5.96 -14.25 38.71
C PRO A 37 4.51 -14.72 38.71
N ASN A 38 4.06 -15.51 39.68
CA ASN A 38 2.68 -15.99 39.82
C ASN A 38 1.85 -15.22 40.86
N SER A 39 2.42 -14.23 41.53
CA SER A 39 1.69 -13.33 42.43
C SER A 39 0.96 -12.23 41.64
N PRO A 40 -0.14 -11.66 42.17
CA PRO A 40 -0.81 -10.52 41.55
C PRO A 40 0.11 -9.32 41.33
N ASP A 41 0.95 -8.99 42.33
CA ASP A 41 1.87 -7.85 42.26
C ASP A 41 3.03 -8.10 41.27
N GLY A 42 3.58 -9.32 41.23
CA GLY A 42 4.56 -9.72 40.22
C GLY A 42 4.00 -9.68 38.78
N GLN A 43 2.75 -10.11 38.59
CA GLN A 43 2.05 -9.98 37.31
C GLN A 43 1.84 -8.52 36.91
N MET A 44 1.47 -7.65 37.86
CA MET A 44 1.35 -6.20 37.63
C MET A 44 2.68 -5.57 37.20
N VAL A 45 3.79 -5.91 37.88
CA VAL A 45 5.14 -5.47 37.48
C VAL A 45 5.47 -5.94 36.06
N GLY A 46 5.13 -7.18 35.71
CA GLY A 46 5.29 -7.71 34.35
C GLY A 46 4.55 -6.90 33.29
N LEU A 47 3.27 -6.55 33.54
CA LEU A 47 2.47 -5.72 32.64
C LEU A 47 3.09 -4.32 32.46
N LEU A 48 3.47 -3.67 33.56
CA LEU A 48 4.12 -2.36 33.49
C LEU A 48 5.44 -2.42 32.72
N ALA A 49 6.25 -3.45 32.96
CA ALA A 49 7.52 -3.64 32.28
C ALA A 49 7.34 -3.85 30.78
N GLN A 50 6.34 -4.65 30.38
CA GLN A 50 6.01 -4.85 28.97
C GLN A 50 5.53 -3.54 28.32
N MET A 51 4.61 -2.80 28.94
CA MET A 51 4.17 -1.50 28.43
C MET A 51 5.35 -0.55 28.21
N LYS A 52 6.31 -0.54 29.14
CA LYS A 52 7.52 0.27 29.00
C LYS A 52 8.41 -0.21 27.86
N MET A 53 8.60 -1.53 27.71
CA MET A 53 9.36 -2.11 26.60
C MET A 53 8.73 -1.73 25.26
N ASP A 54 7.42 -1.87 25.11
CA ASP A 54 6.69 -1.53 23.88
C ASP A 54 6.92 -0.06 23.48
N ILE A 55 6.94 0.85 24.46
CA ILE A 55 7.22 2.27 24.23
C ILE A 55 8.68 2.49 23.80
N GLU A 56 9.64 1.81 24.42
CA GLU A 56 11.05 1.92 24.05
C GLU A 56 11.32 1.34 22.65
N GLU A 57 10.72 0.19 22.29
CA GLU A 57 10.79 -0.40 20.94
C GLU A 57 10.14 0.49 19.89
N LEU A 58 9.00 1.11 20.19
CA LEU A 58 8.38 2.09 19.30
C LEU A 58 9.30 3.30 19.08
N ALA A 59 9.92 3.83 20.14
CA ALA A 59 10.86 4.93 20.02
C ALA A 59 12.08 4.55 19.17
N GLU A 60 12.62 3.34 19.33
CA GLU A 60 13.68 2.81 18.50
C GLU A 60 13.26 2.68 17.04
N ASN A 61 12.05 2.15 16.77
CA ASN A 61 11.53 2.06 15.41
C ASN A 61 11.39 3.43 14.76
N VAL A 62 10.79 4.40 15.45
CA VAL A 62 10.67 5.79 14.98
C VAL A 62 12.03 6.39 14.68
N TYR A 63 13.02 6.19 15.57
CA TYR A 63 14.38 6.65 15.32
C TYR A 63 14.98 6.04 14.05
N ARG A 64 14.80 4.73 13.83
CA ARG A 64 15.25 4.06 12.60
C ARG A 64 14.59 4.61 11.34
N GLN A 65 13.32 5.00 11.39
CA GLN A 65 12.64 5.62 10.24
C GLN A 65 13.23 6.98 9.83
N LEU A 66 14.07 7.60 10.66
CA LEU A 66 14.78 8.83 10.31
C LEU A 66 15.96 8.58 9.36
N ASP A 67 16.45 7.35 9.29
CA ASP A 67 17.54 6.94 8.42
C ASP A 67 16.98 6.44 7.07
N PRO A 68 17.27 7.12 5.93
CA PRO A 68 16.77 6.71 4.62
C PRO A 68 17.21 5.31 4.19
N ASP A 69 18.31 4.76 4.75
CA ASP A 69 18.75 3.40 4.44
C ASP A 69 17.73 2.35 4.89
N VAL A 70 16.96 2.63 5.94
CA VAL A 70 16.00 1.67 6.53
C VAL A 70 14.57 2.19 6.63
N ALA A 71 14.34 3.48 6.37
CA ALA A 71 13.01 4.09 6.38
C ALA A 71 12.10 3.44 5.33
N THR A 72 10.80 3.34 5.62
CA THR A 72 9.80 2.75 4.71
C THR A 72 8.57 3.63 4.53
N GLY A 73 7.85 3.42 3.44
CA GLY A 73 6.61 4.13 3.10
C GLY A 73 6.73 5.65 3.22
N ALA A 74 5.76 6.27 3.91
CA ALA A 74 5.69 7.73 4.05
C ALA A 74 6.93 8.35 4.73
N TRP A 75 7.63 7.61 5.60
CA TRP A 75 8.87 8.10 6.21
C TRP A 75 9.97 8.20 5.17
N LEU A 76 10.14 7.17 4.34
CA LEU A 76 11.08 7.20 3.22
C LEU A 76 10.74 8.34 2.25
N ASP A 77 9.46 8.51 1.90
CA ASP A 77 9.00 9.58 1.02
C ASP A 77 9.40 10.97 1.56
N GLN A 78 9.23 11.19 2.86
CA GLN A 78 9.65 12.43 3.52
C GLN A 78 11.17 12.60 3.51
N ARG A 79 11.97 11.52 3.65
CA ARG A 79 13.43 11.60 3.63
C ARG A 79 13.94 11.99 2.24
N VAL A 80 13.44 11.31 1.20
CA VAL A 80 13.90 11.56 -0.18
C VAL A 80 13.40 12.90 -0.72
N ALA A 81 12.28 13.42 -0.19
CA ALA A 81 11.76 14.75 -0.54
C ALA A 81 12.74 15.88 -0.21
N TYR A 82 13.60 15.73 0.80
CA TYR A 82 14.64 16.74 1.08
C TYR A 82 15.69 16.85 -0.02
N ALA A 83 15.87 15.81 -0.84
CA ALA A 83 16.71 15.84 -2.03
C ALA A 83 15.89 16.12 -3.32
N GLY A 84 14.62 16.51 -3.18
CA GLY A 84 13.75 16.82 -4.31
C GLY A 84 13.27 15.59 -5.10
N LEU A 85 13.42 14.38 -4.57
CA LEU A 85 12.77 13.21 -5.15
C LEU A 85 11.33 13.08 -4.65
N ILE A 86 10.47 12.60 -5.53
CA ILE A 86 9.12 12.18 -5.22
C ILE A 86 8.97 10.76 -5.76
N ARG A 87 8.27 9.88 -5.02
CA ARG A 87 7.94 8.52 -5.46
C ARG A 87 7.18 8.57 -6.78
N ARG A 88 7.56 7.70 -7.72
CA ARG A 88 6.78 7.54 -8.95
C ARG A 88 5.47 6.84 -8.62
N ALA A 89 4.37 7.53 -8.90
CA ALA A 89 3.04 7.00 -8.68
C ALA A 89 2.72 5.90 -9.70
N ALA A 90 1.84 4.97 -9.31
CA ALA A 90 1.25 4.03 -10.25
C ALA A 90 0.45 4.77 -11.34
N SER A 91 0.29 4.14 -12.50
CA SER A 91 -0.53 4.66 -13.59
C SER A 91 -1.52 3.61 -14.08
N TYR A 92 -2.63 4.07 -14.68
CA TYR A 92 -3.63 3.17 -15.23
C TYR A 92 -3.12 2.47 -16.49
N SER A 93 -3.59 1.24 -16.71
CA SER A 93 -3.49 0.57 -18.00
C SER A 93 -4.69 0.94 -18.88
N TYR A 94 -4.55 0.88 -20.20
CA TYR A 94 -5.61 1.23 -21.14
C TYR A 94 -5.84 0.12 -22.19
N LEU A 95 -7.10 -0.12 -22.50
CA LEU A 95 -7.53 -0.86 -23.68
C LEU A 95 -8.02 0.14 -24.70
N ARG A 96 -7.26 0.29 -25.78
CA ARG A 96 -7.57 1.22 -26.86
C ARG A 96 -8.44 0.55 -27.91
N SER A 97 -9.37 1.31 -28.48
CA SER A 97 -10.19 0.89 -29.62
C SER A 97 -10.92 -0.46 -29.43
N VAL A 98 -11.41 -0.75 -28.22
CA VAL A 98 -12.24 -1.94 -27.93
C VAL A 98 -13.44 -1.93 -28.87
N ILE A 99 -13.70 -3.08 -29.50
CA ILE A 99 -14.86 -3.28 -30.38
C ILE A 99 -16.05 -3.55 -29.49
N LEU A 100 -17.04 -2.67 -29.53
CA LEU A 100 -18.32 -2.87 -28.88
C LEU A 100 -19.37 -3.18 -29.93
N THR A 101 -20.21 -4.19 -29.68
CA THR A 101 -21.33 -4.52 -30.57
C THR A 101 -22.64 -4.67 -29.81
N GLY A 102 -23.76 -4.41 -30.49
CA GLY A 102 -25.09 -4.56 -29.93
C GLY A 102 -26.20 -3.99 -30.82
N GLU A 103 -27.24 -3.44 -30.20
CA GLU A 103 -28.38 -2.86 -30.91
C GLU A 103 -27.96 -1.54 -31.61
N PRO A 104 -28.24 -1.36 -32.92
CA PRO A 104 -27.89 -0.15 -33.66
C PRO A 104 -28.34 1.14 -32.98
N LEU A 105 -27.50 2.18 -33.05
CA LEU A 105 -27.76 3.52 -32.49
C LEU A 105 -27.89 3.58 -30.96
N THR A 106 -27.55 2.49 -30.24
CA THR A 106 -27.51 2.50 -28.76
C THR A 106 -26.45 3.48 -28.25
N HIS A 107 -26.85 4.34 -27.31
CA HIS A 107 -25.94 5.20 -26.57
C HIS A 107 -25.37 4.45 -25.36
N LEU A 108 -24.04 4.45 -25.25
CA LEU A 108 -23.28 3.85 -24.17
C LEU A 108 -22.60 4.98 -23.39
N TYR A 109 -22.91 5.11 -22.11
CA TYR A 109 -22.37 6.17 -21.26
C TYR A 109 -21.06 5.73 -20.61
N ALA A 110 -20.14 6.67 -20.38
CA ALA A 110 -18.93 6.46 -19.62
C ALA A 110 -19.23 5.81 -18.25
N GLY A 111 -18.30 4.99 -17.77
CA GLY A 111 -18.48 4.24 -16.52
C GLY A 111 -19.00 2.81 -16.69
N ILE A 112 -19.32 2.35 -17.90
CA ILE A 112 -19.59 0.92 -18.17
C ILE A 112 -18.34 0.11 -17.81
N VAL A 113 -18.53 -0.94 -17.00
CA VAL A 113 -17.48 -1.84 -16.56
C VAL A 113 -17.54 -3.16 -17.31
N VAL A 114 -16.38 -3.59 -17.78
CA VAL A 114 -16.13 -4.92 -18.34
C VAL A 114 -14.95 -5.56 -17.61
N SER A 115 -14.90 -6.88 -17.52
CA SER A 115 -13.75 -7.61 -16.97
C SER A 115 -13.12 -8.55 -17.98
N ASP A 116 -11.80 -8.73 -17.84
CA ASP A 116 -11.04 -9.66 -18.67
C ASP A 116 -10.97 -11.07 -18.03
N PRO A 117 -10.37 -12.07 -18.72
CA PRO A 117 -10.21 -13.42 -18.17
C PRO A 117 -9.38 -13.50 -16.87
N HIS A 118 -8.53 -12.51 -16.61
CA HIS A 118 -7.73 -12.40 -15.39
C HIS A 118 -8.46 -11.67 -14.26
N LYS A 119 -9.73 -11.30 -14.47
CA LYS A 119 -10.57 -10.55 -13.52
C LYS A 119 -10.13 -9.11 -13.28
N VAL A 120 -9.32 -8.53 -14.16
CA VAL A 120 -9.08 -7.09 -14.16
C VAL A 120 -10.33 -6.40 -14.70
N ARG A 121 -10.78 -5.36 -14.01
CA ARG A 121 -11.94 -4.55 -14.38
C ARG A 121 -11.47 -3.32 -15.16
N TRP A 122 -12.20 -3.02 -16.22
CA TRP A 122 -11.91 -1.96 -17.17
C TRP A 122 -13.17 -1.09 -17.34
N VAL A 123 -12.99 0.22 -17.28
CA VAL A 123 -14.05 1.22 -17.27
C VAL A 123 -14.03 2.04 -18.55
N LEU A 124 -15.18 2.15 -19.21
CA LEU A 124 -15.36 2.99 -20.40
C LEU A 124 -15.09 4.46 -20.07
N THR A 125 -14.20 5.11 -20.81
CA THR A 125 -13.70 6.45 -20.45
C THR A 125 -14.54 7.61 -20.97
N ALA A 126 -15.34 7.39 -22.01
CA ALA A 126 -16.15 8.43 -22.63
C ALA A 126 -17.45 7.84 -23.22
N ASP A 127 -18.48 8.67 -23.30
CA ASP A 127 -19.72 8.32 -23.97
C ASP A 127 -19.47 8.00 -25.45
N VAL A 128 -20.09 6.94 -25.94
CA VAL A 128 -20.04 6.53 -27.36
C VAL A 128 -21.41 6.07 -27.83
N GLN A 129 -21.61 6.07 -29.14
CA GLN A 129 -22.82 5.52 -29.76
C GLN A 129 -22.43 4.40 -30.72
N LEU A 130 -23.21 3.32 -30.72
CA LEU A 130 -23.13 2.30 -31.75
C LEU A 130 -23.63 2.85 -33.09
N ASP A 131 -22.96 2.51 -34.18
CA ASP A 131 -23.36 2.93 -35.52
C ASP A 131 -24.65 2.22 -36.00
N SER A 132 -25.05 2.47 -37.25
CA SER A 132 -26.22 1.82 -37.85
C SER A 132 -26.06 0.30 -38.03
N ASN A 133 -24.84 -0.22 -37.93
CA ASN A 133 -24.54 -1.65 -37.97
C ASN A 133 -24.47 -2.25 -36.54
N GLY A 134 -24.68 -1.45 -35.50
CA GLY A 134 -24.59 -1.90 -34.12
C GLY A 134 -23.15 -2.07 -33.63
N SER A 135 -22.18 -1.31 -34.16
CA SER A 135 -20.77 -1.40 -33.77
C SER A 135 -20.14 -0.04 -33.48
N THR A 136 -19.17 0.01 -32.58
CA THR A 136 -18.33 1.19 -32.38
C THR A 136 -16.95 0.82 -31.81
N ARG A 137 -16.06 1.82 -31.74
CA ARG A 137 -14.76 1.74 -31.08
C ARG A 137 -14.76 2.63 -29.85
N ALA A 138 -14.28 2.11 -28.74
CA ALA A 138 -14.23 2.85 -27.50
C ALA A 138 -12.98 2.51 -26.68
N ASP A 139 -12.54 3.47 -25.89
CA ASP A 139 -11.40 3.30 -24.99
C ASP A 139 -11.87 2.93 -23.59
N PHE A 140 -11.16 1.98 -22.99
CA PHE A 140 -11.33 1.59 -21.60
C PHE A 140 -10.03 1.81 -20.85
N ARG A 141 -10.16 2.06 -19.55
CA ARG A 141 -9.05 2.20 -18.61
C ARG A 141 -9.21 1.18 -17.50
N SER A 142 -8.13 0.64 -16.95
CA SER A 142 -8.24 -0.18 -15.74
C SER A 142 -8.94 0.60 -14.62
N GLU A 143 -9.75 -0.11 -13.84
CA GLU A 143 -10.44 0.49 -12.68
C GLU A 143 -9.44 0.88 -11.61
N GLU A 144 -8.46 0.01 -11.37
CA GLU A 144 -7.33 0.21 -10.46
C GLU A 144 -6.08 0.70 -11.20
N LEU A 145 -5.20 1.41 -10.48
CA LEU A 145 -3.86 1.75 -10.96
C LEU A 145 -3.00 0.48 -11.00
N GLY A 146 -2.07 0.40 -11.96
CA GLY A 146 -1.14 -0.72 -12.08
C GLY A 146 -0.88 -1.16 -13.51
N ALA A 147 0.01 -2.13 -13.64
CA ALA A 147 0.49 -2.70 -14.88
C ALA A 147 -0.31 -3.96 -15.24
N PHE A 148 -1.43 -3.77 -15.92
CA PHE A 148 -2.32 -4.85 -16.36
C PHE A 148 -2.11 -5.14 -17.84
N ASN A 149 -1.61 -6.35 -18.13
CA ASN A 149 -1.41 -6.81 -19.50
C ASN A 149 -2.64 -7.57 -20.02
N LEU A 150 -3.03 -7.28 -21.25
CA LEU A 150 -4.08 -8.00 -21.96
C LEU A 150 -3.76 -8.03 -23.45
N ILE A 151 -3.93 -9.18 -24.10
CA ILE A 151 -3.66 -9.32 -25.54
C ILE A 151 -4.86 -8.89 -26.38
N LYS A 152 -4.60 -8.53 -27.63
CA LYS A 152 -5.65 -8.28 -28.64
C LYS A 152 -6.56 -9.47 -28.87
N ASN A 153 -7.75 -9.22 -29.41
CA ASN A 153 -8.79 -10.22 -29.73
C ASN A 153 -9.27 -11.02 -28.50
N THR A 154 -9.18 -10.42 -27.32
CA THR A 154 -9.69 -11.00 -26.08
C THR A 154 -11.13 -10.55 -25.87
N ASN A 155 -12.03 -11.51 -25.67
CA ASN A 155 -13.41 -11.22 -25.30
C ASN A 155 -13.50 -10.82 -23.82
N LEU A 156 -14.21 -9.73 -23.56
CA LEU A 156 -14.43 -9.19 -22.23
C LEU A 156 -15.84 -9.58 -21.75
N THR A 157 -15.97 -9.77 -20.45
CA THR A 157 -17.25 -10.00 -19.79
C THR A 157 -17.86 -8.65 -19.42
N ILE A 158 -19.06 -8.36 -19.89
CA ILE A 158 -19.78 -7.13 -19.53
C ILE A 158 -20.34 -7.30 -18.11
N GLU A 159 -19.94 -6.43 -17.19
CA GLU A 159 -20.41 -6.45 -15.80
C GLU A 159 -21.53 -5.44 -15.56
N THR A 160 -21.41 -4.24 -16.13
CA THR A 160 -22.49 -3.24 -16.07
C THR A 160 -23.57 -3.61 -17.08
N VAL A 161 -24.70 -4.13 -16.57
CA VAL A 161 -25.86 -4.47 -17.40
C VAL A 161 -26.35 -3.22 -18.16
N THR A 162 -26.07 -3.19 -19.45
CA THR A 162 -26.39 -2.07 -20.34
C THR A 162 -27.28 -2.60 -21.46
N LEU A 163 -28.54 -2.15 -21.50
CA LEU A 163 -29.47 -2.55 -22.55
C LEU A 163 -28.91 -2.16 -23.92
N GLY A 164 -28.97 -3.07 -24.89
CA GLY A 164 -28.47 -2.84 -26.23
C GLY A 164 -26.95 -3.03 -26.40
N LEU A 165 -26.17 -3.32 -25.35
CA LEU A 165 -24.78 -3.77 -25.48
C LEU A 165 -24.71 -5.31 -25.41
N THR A 166 -24.02 -5.94 -26.38
CA THR A 166 -23.98 -7.40 -26.51
C THR A 166 -22.57 -7.97 -26.36
N SER A 167 -21.54 -7.31 -26.92
CA SER A 167 -20.16 -7.80 -26.80
C SER A 167 -19.14 -6.68 -26.69
N ALA A 168 -18.00 -7.01 -26.08
CA ALA A 168 -16.82 -6.18 -26.00
C ALA A 168 -15.58 -7.03 -26.25
N THR A 169 -14.75 -6.67 -27.23
CA THR A 169 -13.55 -7.42 -27.61
C THR A 169 -12.38 -6.48 -27.83
N THR A 170 -11.22 -6.78 -27.24
CA THR A 170 -10.01 -5.97 -27.43
C THR A 170 -9.54 -6.01 -28.87
N PHE A 171 -9.04 -4.89 -29.38
CA PHE A 171 -8.54 -4.80 -30.75
C PHE A 171 -7.03 -4.88 -30.87
N GLU A 172 -6.36 -4.26 -29.91
CA GLU A 172 -4.92 -4.27 -29.75
C GLU A 172 -4.55 -4.75 -28.34
N ASN A 173 -3.24 -4.92 -28.11
CA ASN A 173 -2.75 -5.25 -26.77
C ASN A 173 -2.95 -4.04 -25.86
N ALA A 174 -3.09 -4.29 -24.56
CA ALA A 174 -3.19 -3.22 -23.57
C ALA A 174 -1.96 -2.31 -23.62
N GLU A 175 -2.20 -1.00 -23.51
CA GLU A 175 -1.20 -0.02 -23.11
C GLU A 175 -0.99 -0.20 -21.60
N ILE A 176 0.12 -0.83 -21.23
CA ILE A 176 0.40 -1.22 -19.85
C ILE A 176 0.79 0.03 -19.05
N GLY A 177 0.11 0.23 -17.92
CA GLY A 177 0.45 1.24 -16.93
C GLY A 177 1.71 0.87 -16.14
N GLU A 178 1.91 1.55 -15.02
CA GLU A 178 3.05 1.34 -14.14
C GLU A 178 2.56 1.01 -12.73
N GLU A 179 3.27 0.10 -12.07
CA GLU A 179 3.12 -0.10 -10.63
C GLU A 179 3.73 1.09 -9.87
N GLU A 180 3.27 1.34 -8.65
CA GLU A 180 3.89 2.33 -7.78
C GLU A 180 5.35 1.91 -7.50
N GLU A 181 6.26 2.88 -7.51
CA GLU A 181 7.66 2.65 -7.20
C GLU A 181 7.79 2.09 -5.77
N THR A 182 8.46 0.95 -5.64
CA THR A 182 8.69 0.29 -4.35
C THR A 182 9.70 1.08 -3.51
N ASP A 183 9.71 0.86 -2.19
CA ASP A 183 10.72 1.46 -1.30
C ASP A 183 12.15 1.14 -1.73
N LEU A 184 12.39 -0.06 -2.27
CA LEU A 184 13.70 -0.45 -2.78
C LEU A 184 14.10 0.42 -3.97
N GLN A 185 13.23 0.53 -4.99
CA GLN A 185 13.50 1.32 -6.19
C GLN A 185 13.66 2.81 -5.87
N LEU A 186 12.82 3.36 -4.99
CA LEU A 186 12.94 4.75 -4.56
C LEU A 186 14.27 5.02 -3.84
N ARG A 187 14.69 4.09 -2.97
CA ARG A 187 15.97 4.19 -2.26
C ARG A 187 17.17 4.08 -3.20
N GLU A 188 17.13 3.16 -4.17
CA GLU A 188 18.15 3.08 -5.21
C GLU A 188 18.27 4.40 -5.96
N ARG A 189 17.15 5.00 -6.36
CA ARG A 189 17.13 6.29 -7.06
C ARG A 189 17.61 7.45 -6.19
N PHE A 190 17.35 7.40 -4.88
CA PHE A 190 17.83 8.39 -3.93
C PHE A 190 19.36 8.38 -3.81
N PHE A 191 19.99 7.20 -3.74
CA PHE A 191 21.45 7.10 -3.57
C PHE A 191 22.28 7.20 -4.85
N HIS A 192 21.66 7.01 -6.02
CA HIS A 192 22.34 7.04 -7.32
C HIS A 192 22.15 8.36 -8.09
N GLN A 193 21.79 9.45 -7.42
CA GLN A 193 21.73 10.76 -8.09
C GLN A 193 23.13 11.18 -8.56
N PRO A 194 23.30 11.53 -9.85
CA PRO A 194 24.56 12.12 -10.31
C PRO A 194 24.74 13.49 -9.66
N ASN A 195 25.92 13.73 -9.09
CA ASN A 195 26.37 15.04 -8.59
C ASN A 195 26.25 16.14 -9.65
#